data_AF-L1QBT7-F1
#
_entry.id   AF-L1QBT7-F1
#
_cell.length_a   1.000
_cell.length_b   1.000
_cell.length_c   1.000
_cell.angle_alpha   90.00
_cell.angle_beta   90.00
_cell.angle_gamma   90.00
#
_symmetry.space_group_name_H-M   'P 1'
#
loop_
_entity.id
_entity.type
_entity.pdbx_description
1 polymer ?
#
loop_
_entity_poly.entity_id
_entity_poly.type
_entity_poly.pdbx_seq_one_letter_code
_entity_poly.pdbx_strand_id
1 'polypeptide(L)'
;MSETNAPYTNDTIDGRYSLKIRSGDYMRTLPHRIRFEPNTTYRIGLDHLSWADNAFILGVKSDKASEAGDRDNSVLVSKSISRTGTVEVEFTTGNYDDYYIDITRNAATEYIVDNLYVDKISVEEADKAELQKLYDDNKDKEDSYYLEDAWRIFTEALNSTKAVLDNKEATEEEINAANISLQIAIINLKTCDLNGNSKVDIGDVAMISKYYGEAEKNNSDIWEILKDYDINNDKVIDAKDISLIINKIMNK
;
A
#
# COMPACT_ATOMS: atom_id res chain seq x y z
N MET A 1 9.26 -42.37 -4.30
CA MET A 1 9.84 -42.23 -2.95
C MET A 1 11.04 -43.14 -2.86
N SER A 2 12.17 -42.62 -2.41
CA SER A 2 13.41 -43.36 -2.14
C SER A 2 13.63 -43.51 -0.64
N GLU A 3 14.40 -44.52 -0.27
CA GLU A 3 14.83 -44.78 1.11
C GLU A 3 16.33 -45.04 1.12
N THR A 4 17.03 -44.51 2.12
CA THR A 4 18.47 -44.68 2.27
C THR A 4 18.78 -46.07 2.83
N ASN A 5 19.61 -46.84 2.13
CA ASN A 5 20.14 -48.12 2.59
C ASN A 5 21.65 -47.99 2.82
N ALA A 6 22.04 -47.48 3.99
CA ALA A 6 23.45 -47.27 4.30
C ALA A 6 24.21 -48.61 4.45
N PRO A 7 25.45 -48.73 3.93
CA PRO A 7 26.26 -47.70 3.26
C PRO A 7 26.08 -47.64 1.73
N TYR A 8 25.12 -48.37 1.16
CA TYR A 8 25.00 -48.61 -0.28
C TYR A 8 24.37 -47.45 -1.06
N THR A 9 23.45 -46.71 -0.46
CA THR A 9 22.80 -45.55 -1.08
C THR A 9 22.72 -44.37 -0.12
N ASN A 10 22.64 -43.16 -0.67
CA ASN A 10 22.31 -41.94 0.05
C ASN A 10 21.20 -41.24 -0.72
N ASP A 11 19.98 -41.74 -0.54
CA ASP A 11 18.83 -41.41 -1.39
C ASP A 11 17.76 -40.59 -0.65
N THR A 12 18.07 -40.10 0.55
CA THR A 12 17.16 -39.28 1.36
C THR A 12 17.86 -38.02 1.86
N ILE A 13 17.11 -36.93 1.98
CA ILE A 13 17.59 -35.67 2.55
C ILE A 13 17.28 -35.64 4.05
N ASP A 14 16.01 -35.81 4.43
CA ASP A 14 15.57 -35.89 5.82
C ASP A 14 14.66 -37.10 6.05
N GLY A 15 14.62 -37.59 7.28
CA GLY A 15 13.76 -38.70 7.68
C GLY A 15 14.00 -40.00 6.90
N ARG A 16 12.92 -40.76 6.70
CA ARG A 16 12.97 -42.09 6.06
C ARG A 16 12.83 -42.05 4.55
N TYR A 17 12.14 -41.06 4.01
CA TYR A 17 11.76 -41.03 2.61
C TYR A 17 11.90 -39.64 2.00
N SER A 18 12.48 -39.59 0.81
CA SER A 18 12.49 -38.40 -0.04
C SER A 18 11.94 -38.73 -1.42
N LEU A 19 11.66 -37.72 -2.24
CA LEU A 19 11.28 -37.93 -3.63
C LEU A 19 12.52 -37.90 -4.52
N LYS A 20 12.93 -39.07 -5.00
CA LYS A 20 13.96 -39.23 -6.01
C LYS A 20 13.38 -39.27 -7.42
N ILE A 21 13.95 -38.46 -8.31
CA ILE A 21 13.58 -38.37 -9.71
C ILE A 21 14.74 -38.93 -10.54
N ARG A 22 14.43 -39.86 -11.45
CA ARG A 22 15.36 -40.42 -12.44
C ARG A 22 14.77 -40.29 -13.82
N SER A 23 15.46 -39.58 -14.70
CA SER A 23 15.03 -39.33 -16.09
C SER A 23 13.63 -38.70 -16.22
N GLY A 24 13.11 -38.06 -15.16
CA GLY A 24 11.83 -37.35 -15.20
C GLY A 24 12.01 -35.95 -15.74
N ASP A 25 11.17 -35.57 -16.71
CA ASP A 25 11.28 -34.28 -17.42
C ASP A 25 10.53 -33.16 -16.69
N TYR A 26 9.42 -33.49 -16.05
CA TYR A 26 8.47 -32.51 -15.52
C TYR A 26 7.62 -33.09 -14.40
N MET A 27 7.41 -32.29 -13.36
CA MET A 27 6.41 -32.53 -12.31
C MET A 27 5.71 -31.22 -11.97
N ARG A 28 4.43 -31.29 -11.59
CA ARG A 28 3.69 -30.13 -11.09
C ARG A 28 2.80 -30.47 -9.91
N THR A 29 2.47 -29.48 -9.11
CA THR A 29 1.34 -29.53 -8.19
C THR A 29 0.03 -29.36 -8.95
N LEU A 30 -1.06 -29.79 -8.31
CA LEU A 30 -2.41 -29.55 -8.80
C LEU A 30 -3.10 -28.57 -7.84
N PRO A 31 -3.91 -27.62 -8.34
CA PRO A 31 -4.58 -26.62 -7.50
C PRO A 31 -5.41 -27.21 -6.36
N HIS A 32 -5.95 -28.42 -6.52
CA HIS A 32 -6.71 -29.10 -5.47
C HIS A 32 -5.84 -29.78 -4.40
N ARG A 33 -4.51 -29.80 -4.55
CA ARG A 33 -3.56 -30.26 -3.50
C ARG A 33 -2.88 -29.10 -2.81
N ILE A 34 -2.41 -28.13 -3.60
CA ILE A 34 -1.82 -26.88 -3.12
C ILE A 34 -2.54 -25.77 -3.89
N ARG A 35 -3.29 -24.94 -3.17
CA ARG A 35 -4.06 -23.84 -3.75
C ARG A 35 -3.43 -22.52 -3.37
N PHE A 36 -3.08 -21.72 -4.37
CA PHE A 36 -2.73 -20.32 -4.17
C PHE A 36 -3.96 -19.47 -4.44
N GLU A 37 -4.29 -18.59 -3.50
CA GLU A 37 -5.35 -17.59 -3.66
C GLU A 37 -4.84 -16.50 -4.62
N PRO A 38 -5.72 -15.90 -5.44
CA PRO A 38 -5.35 -14.73 -6.24
C PRO A 38 -4.84 -13.56 -5.37
N ASN A 39 -3.97 -12.72 -5.92
CA ASN A 39 -3.41 -11.51 -5.28
C ASN A 39 -2.90 -11.74 -3.85
N THR A 40 -2.17 -12.83 -3.66
CA THR A 40 -1.69 -13.23 -2.34
C THR A 40 -0.22 -13.56 -2.41
N THR A 41 0.54 -13.08 -1.44
CA THR A 41 1.97 -13.36 -1.31
C THR A 41 2.18 -14.70 -0.61
N TYR A 42 3.06 -15.51 -1.17
CA TYR A 42 3.47 -16.80 -0.63
C TYR A 42 4.99 -16.91 -0.61
N ARG A 43 5.49 -17.66 0.36
CA ARG A 43 6.85 -18.18 0.39
C ARG A 43 6.80 -19.68 0.23
N ILE A 44 7.59 -20.22 -0.68
CA ILE A 44 7.75 -21.66 -0.85
C ILE A 44 9.22 -22.02 -0.73
N GLY A 45 9.47 -23.21 -0.19
CA GLY A 45 10.81 -23.76 -0.15
C GLY A 45 10.83 -25.26 -0.27
N LEU A 46 11.98 -25.77 -0.70
CA LEU A 46 12.23 -27.18 -0.96
C LEU A 46 13.70 -27.48 -0.74
N ASP A 47 14.00 -28.59 -0.06
CA ASP A 47 15.35 -29.11 0.02
C ASP A 47 15.64 -29.96 -1.21
N HIS A 48 16.86 -29.84 -1.73
CA HIS A 48 17.30 -30.58 -2.91
C HIS A 48 18.71 -31.14 -2.76
N LEU A 49 18.92 -32.27 -3.44
CA LEU A 49 20.22 -32.92 -3.60
C LEU A 49 20.37 -33.41 -5.04
N SER A 50 21.48 -33.06 -5.67
CA SER A 50 21.82 -33.42 -7.04
C SER A 50 23.32 -33.47 -7.28
N TRP A 51 23.71 -34.14 -8.36
CA TRP A 51 25.11 -34.36 -8.74
C TRP A 51 25.62 -33.39 -9.81
N ALA A 52 24.77 -32.49 -10.31
CA ALA A 52 25.11 -31.44 -11.27
C ALA A 52 24.48 -30.11 -10.83
N ASP A 53 25.15 -29.00 -11.08
CA ASP A 53 24.53 -27.68 -10.92
C ASP A 53 23.38 -27.50 -11.90
N ASN A 54 22.39 -26.69 -11.53
CA ASN A 54 21.19 -26.44 -12.33
C ASN A 54 20.47 -27.75 -12.69
N ALA A 55 20.38 -28.69 -11.74
CA ALA A 55 19.77 -29.99 -11.98
C ALA A 55 18.32 -29.90 -12.48
N PHE A 56 17.55 -28.99 -11.89
CA PHE A 56 16.20 -28.64 -12.31
C PHE A 56 15.94 -27.14 -12.16
N ILE A 57 14.81 -26.69 -12.69
CA ILE A 57 14.23 -25.36 -12.50
C ILE A 57 12.98 -25.50 -11.65
N LEU A 58 12.93 -24.77 -10.53
CA LEU A 58 11.72 -24.57 -9.75
C LEU A 58 10.92 -23.43 -10.38
N GLY A 59 9.67 -23.69 -10.73
CA GLY A 59 8.78 -22.73 -11.35
C GLY A 59 7.48 -22.53 -10.56
N VAL A 60 6.92 -21.32 -10.67
CA VAL A 60 5.54 -21.01 -10.26
C VAL A 60 4.85 -20.36 -11.44
N LYS A 61 3.80 -20.99 -11.94
CA LYS A 61 3.19 -20.66 -13.24
C LYS A 61 1.67 -20.73 -13.19
N SER A 62 1.01 -20.08 -14.15
CA SER A 62 -0.44 -20.16 -14.39
C SER A 62 -0.70 -20.48 -15.86
N ASP A 63 -1.50 -21.52 -16.11
CA ASP A 63 -1.90 -21.92 -17.46
C ASP A 63 -2.90 -20.87 -18.01
N LYS A 64 -3.86 -20.42 -17.19
CA LYS A 64 -4.85 -19.39 -17.55
C LYS A 64 -4.21 -18.04 -17.89
N ALA A 65 -3.20 -17.61 -17.13
CA ALA A 65 -2.46 -16.39 -17.44
C ALA A 65 -1.71 -16.51 -18.77
N SER A 66 -1.11 -17.68 -19.02
CA SER A 66 -0.44 -17.95 -20.30
C SER A 66 -1.42 -17.92 -21.48
N GLU A 67 -2.59 -18.55 -21.35
CA GLU A 67 -3.68 -18.53 -22.34
C GLU A 67 -4.22 -17.12 -22.58
N ALA A 68 -4.29 -16.29 -21.53
CA ALA A 68 -4.67 -14.88 -21.62
C ALA A 68 -3.58 -13.98 -22.24
N GLY A 69 -2.37 -14.50 -22.45
CA GLY A 69 -1.22 -13.72 -22.94
C GLY A 69 -0.60 -12.79 -21.88
N ASP A 70 -0.97 -12.97 -20.61
CA ASP A 70 -0.47 -12.19 -19.47
C ASP A 70 0.91 -12.72 -19.05
N ARG A 71 1.95 -12.15 -19.67
CA ARG A 71 3.32 -12.62 -19.49
C ARG A 71 3.84 -12.42 -18.07
N ASP A 72 3.43 -11.32 -17.42
CA ASP A 72 3.88 -10.97 -16.07
C ASP A 72 3.34 -11.97 -15.04
N ASN A 73 2.14 -12.50 -15.25
CA ASN A 73 1.50 -13.46 -14.36
C ASN A 73 1.62 -14.92 -14.78
N SER A 74 2.08 -15.21 -16.00
CA SER A 74 2.22 -16.58 -16.51
C SER A 74 3.37 -17.36 -15.86
N VAL A 75 4.47 -16.68 -15.48
CA VAL A 75 5.64 -17.28 -14.82
C VAL A 75 6.14 -16.33 -13.73
N LEU A 76 5.73 -16.58 -12.49
CA LEU A 76 6.12 -15.77 -11.33
C LEU A 76 7.51 -16.14 -10.81
N VAL A 77 7.87 -17.41 -10.92
CA VAL A 77 9.17 -17.93 -10.49
C VAL A 77 9.75 -18.81 -11.59
N SER A 78 11.05 -18.66 -11.83
CA SER A 78 11.87 -19.59 -12.62
C SER A 78 13.29 -19.58 -12.06
N LYS A 79 13.59 -20.55 -11.18
CA LYS A 79 14.84 -20.58 -10.42
C LYS A 79 15.60 -21.89 -10.67
N SER A 80 16.80 -21.77 -11.27
CA SER A 80 17.75 -22.89 -11.30
C SER A 80 18.36 -23.09 -9.92
N ILE A 81 18.57 -24.36 -9.56
CA ILE A 81 19.08 -24.75 -8.24
C ILE A 81 20.58 -25.09 -8.23
N SER A 82 21.22 -24.90 -7.07
CA SER A 82 22.57 -25.41 -6.78
C SER A 82 22.57 -26.94 -6.68
N ARG A 83 23.75 -27.56 -6.57
CA ARG A 83 23.83 -29.02 -6.35
C ARG A 83 23.08 -29.52 -5.12
N THR A 84 23.16 -28.82 -3.99
CA THR A 84 22.51 -29.21 -2.74
C THR A 84 22.13 -27.99 -1.92
N GLY A 85 21.14 -28.13 -1.06
CA GLY A 85 20.71 -27.11 -0.10
C GLY A 85 19.21 -26.91 -0.14
N THR A 86 18.76 -25.74 0.29
CA THR A 86 17.36 -25.33 0.24
C THR A 86 17.21 -24.25 -0.84
N VAL A 87 16.21 -24.39 -1.69
CA VAL A 87 15.72 -23.29 -2.53
C VAL A 87 14.52 -22.67 -1.85
N GLU A 88 14.51 -21.35 -1.74
CA GLU A 88 13.42 -20.56 -1.17
C GLU A 88 13.10 -19.41 -2.12
N VAL A 89 11.81 -19.17 -2.35
CA VAL A 89 11.31 -18.09 -3.20
C VAL A 89 10.04 -17.49 -2.61
N GLU A 90 9.92 -16.18 -2.72
CA GLU A 90 8.71 -15.42 -2.41
C GLU A 90 8.10 -14.89 -3.70
N PHE A 91 6.78 -14.95 -3.83
CA PHE A 91 6.06 -14.43 -4.99
C PHE A 91 4.64 -14.01 -4.59
N THR A 92 4.09 -13.05 -5.34
CA THR A 92 2.68 -12.65 -5.25
C THR A 92 1.93 -13.17 -6.47
N THR A 93 0.83 -13.88 -6.24
CA THR A 93 -0.05 -14.32 -7.34
C THR A 93 -0.78 -13.15 -7.98
N GLY A 94 -1.09 -13.26 -9.26
CA GLY A 94 -2.03 -12.35 -9.92
C GLY A 94 -3.48 -12.76 -9.70
N ASN A 95 -4.37 -12.27 -10.56
CA ASN A 95 -5.81 -12.49 -10.49
C ASN A 95 -6.29 -13.90 -10.94
N TYR A 96 -5.38 -14.86 -11.11
CA TYR A 96 -5.68 -16.22 -11.55
C TYR A 96 -5.69 -17.20 -10.38
N ASP A 97 -6.50 -18.25 -10.48
CA ASP A 97 -6.75 -19.22 -9.42
C ASP A 97 -6.10 -20.60 -9.67
N ASP A 98 -5.31 -20.73 -10.74
CA ASP A 98 -4.75 -21.97 -11.23
C ASP A 98 -3.23 -22.07 -11.08
N TYR A 99 -2.63 -21.17 -10.30
CA TYR A 99 -1.19 -21.20 -10.03
C TYR A 99 -0.74 -22.57 -9.50
N TYR A 100 0.42 -23.02 -9.98
CA TYR A 100 1.03 -24.29 -9.57
C TYR A 100 2.54 -24.17 -9.47
N ILE A 101 3.13 -25.04 -8.64
CA ILE A 101 4.58 -25.22 -8.57
C ILE A 101 4.94 -26.29 -9.60
N ASP A 102 5.97 -26.04 -10.41
CA ASP A 102 6.57 -27.06 -11.26
C ASP A 102 8.05 -27.26 -11.00
N ILE A 103 8.50 -28.49 -11.24
CA ILE A 103 9.91 -28.86 -11.28
C ILE A 103 10.17 -29.39 -12.68
N THR A 104 10.95 -28.65 -13.45
CA THR A 104 11.32 -29.02 -14.83
C THR A 104 12.80 -29.42 -14.84
N ARG A 105 13.10 -30.58 -15.43
CA ARG A 105 14.48 -31.05 -15.59
C ARG A 105 15.30 -30.03 -16.37
N ASN A 106 16.53 -29.82 -15.94
CA ASN A 106 17.50 -29.02 -16.66
C ASN A 106 18.77 -29.85 -16.94
N ALA A 107 19.84 -29.70 -16.17
CA ALA A 107 21.13 -30.34 -16.48
C ALA A 107 21.29 -31.78 -15.96
N ALA A 108 20.49 -32.22 -14.97
CA ALA A 108 20.68 -33.50 -14.31
C ALA A 108 19.73 -34.59 -14.82
N THR A 109 20.20 -35.83 -14.84
CA THR A 109 19.37 -37.04 -15.07
C THR A 109 18.81 -37.62 -13.78
N GLU A 110 19.31 -37.18 -12.63
CA GLU A 110 18.89 -37.63 -11.30
C GLU A 110 18.99 -36.48 -10.28
N TYR A 111 17.94 -36.32 -9.49
CA TYR A 111 17.91 -35.39 -8.35
C TYR A 111 16.90 -35.86 -7.30
N ILE A 112 17.09 -35.44 -6.07
CA ILE A 112 16.25 -35.75 -4.92
C ILE A 112 15.71 -34.43 -4.39
N VAL A 113 14.43 -34.44 -4.01
CA VAL A 113 13.76 -33.31 -3.37
C VAL A 113 13.03 -33.77 -2.13
N ASP A 114 12.94 -32.89 -1.15
CA ASP A 114 12.26 -33.15 0.12
C ASP A 114 11.83 -31.85 0.82
N ASN A 115 11.06 -31.98 1.90
CA ASN A 115 10.68 -30.87 2.78
C ASN A 115 10.02 -29.69 2.05
N LEU A 116 9.17 -29.99 1.06
CA LEU A 116 8.37 -28.95 0.40
C LEU A 116 7.44 -28.29 1.42
N TYR A 117 7.54 -26.97 1.54
CA TYR A 117 6.60 -26.17 2.33
C TYR A 117 6.05 -24.99 1.52
N VAL A 118 4.88 -24.52 1.95
CA VAL A 118 4.17 -23.38 1.37
C VAL A 118 3.59 -22.57 2.51
N ASP A 119 4.12 -21.37 2.71
CA ASP A 119 3.64 -20.41 3.70
C ASP A 119 2.87 -19.31 2.98
N LYS A 120 1.63 -19.04 3.40
CA LYS A 120 0.90 -17.83 3.03
C LYS A 120 1.44 -16.67 3.85
N ILE A 121 1.96 -15.64 3.19
CA ILE A 121 2.47 -14.44 3.85
C ILE A 121 1.32 -13.44 3.94
N SER A 122 0.88 -13.15 5.17
CA SER A 122 0.00 -12.01 5.43
C SER A 122 0.85 -10.75 5.50
N VAL A 123 0.60 -9.80 4.59
CA VAL A 123 1.03 -8.42 4.83
C VAL A 123 0.15 -7.93 5.98
N GLU A 124 0.77 -7.60 7.12
CA GLU A 124 0.02 -6.92 8.18
C GLU A 124 -0.48 -5.59 7.62
N GLU A 125 -1.79 -5.34 7.72
CA GLU A 125 -2.36 -4.06 7.28
C GLU A 125 -1.67 -2.94 8.07
N ALA A 126 -1.14 -1.95 7.35
CA ALA A 126 -0.50 -0.80 7.98
C ALA A 126 -1.51 -0.03 8.87
N ASP A 127 -1.04 0.52 9.98
CA ASP A 127 -1.90 1.18 10.95
C ASP A 127 -2.43 2.51 10.37
N LYS A 128 -3.76 2.63 10.33
CA LYS A 128 -4.47 3.80 9.80
C LYS A 128 -5.21 4.58 10.88
N ALA A 129 -5.04 4.25 12.15
CA ALA A 129 -5.85 4.80 13.24
C ALA A 129 -5.77 6.34 13.31
N GLU A 130 -4.58 6.91 13.17
CA GLU A 130 -4.40 8.37 13.19
C GLU A 130 -5.06 9.04 11.99
N LEU A 131 -4.84 8.50 10.78
CA LEU A 131 -5.42 9.03 9.55
C LEU A 131 -6.96 8.94 9.56
N GLN A 132 -7.50 7.83 10.06
CA GLN A 132 -8.94 7.61 10.20
C GLN A 132 -9.56 8.63 11.14
N LYS A 133 -8.92 8.87 12.30
CA LYS A 133 -9.38 9.88 13.25
C LYS A 133 -9.37 11.28 12.61
N LEU A 134 -8.30 11.65 11.91
CA LEU A 134 -8.21 12.94 11.23
C LEU A 134 -9.31 13.11 10.18
N TYR A 135 -9.61 12.06 9.41
CA TYR A 135 -10.71 12.04 8.46
C TYR A 135 -12.07 12.23 9.16
N ASP A 136 -12.33 11.45 10.20
CA ASP A 136 -13.61 11.49 10.93
C ASP A 136 -13.87 12.83 11.61
N ASP A 137 -12.83 13.48 12.13
CA ASP A 137 -12.93 14.81 12.76
C ASP A 137 -13.29 15.93 11.76
N ASN A 138 -13.15 15.67 10.45
CA ASN A 138 -13.25 16.71 9.41
C ASN A 138 -14.29 16.43 8.31
N LYS A 139 -14.77 15.19 8.16
CA LYS A 139 -15.65 14.79 7.05
C LYS A 139 -17.01 15.47 6.99
N ASP A 140 -17.52 15.96 8.13
CA ASP A 140 -18.86 16.53 8.27
C ASP A 140 -18.87 18.07 8.24
N LYS A 141 -17.76 18.71 7.83
CA LYS A 141 -17.69 20.17 7.66
C LYS A 141 -18.58 20.63 6.49
N GLU A 142 -19.04 21.88 6.55
CA GLU A 142 -19.86 22.51 5.52
C GLU A 142 -19.13 23.66 4.83
N ASP A 143 -19.35 23.84 3.53
CA ASP A 143 -18.69 24.83 2.66
C ASP A 143 -19.12 26.28 2.91
N SER A 144 -20.28 26.47 3.55
CA SER A 144 -20.95 27.76 3.73
C SER A 144 -20.08 28.79 4.48
N TYR A 145 -19.11 28.31 5.25
CA TYR A 145 -18.21 29.14 6.06
C TYR A 145 -16.84 29.38 5.44
N TYR A 146 -16.47 28.70 4.35
CA TYR A 146 -15.10 28.70 3.83
C TYR A 146 -15.00 29.38 2.47
N LEU A 147 -13.80 29.81 2.11
CA LEU A 147 -13.52 30.26 0.74
C LEU A 147 -13.62 29.08 -0.23
N GLU A 148 -14.15 29.33 -1.42
CA GLU A 148 -14.39 28.28 -2.43
C GLU A 148 -13.11 27.55 -2.83
N ASP A 149 -12.02 28.27 -3.09
CA ASP A 149 -10.73 27.66 -3.45
C ASP A 149 -10.14 26.81 -2.32
N ALA A 150 -10.20 27.29 -1.08
CA ALA A 150 -9.70 26.56 0.09
C ALA A 150 -10.56 25.32 0.36
N TRP A 151 -11.88 25.46 0.25
CA TRP A 151 -12.83 24.35 0.39
C TRP A 151 -12.58 23.27 -0.66
N ARG A 152 -12.37 23.66 -1.92
CA ARG A 152 -12.05 22.72 -3.00
C ARG A 152 -10.79 21.92 -2.69
N ILE A 153 -9.69 22.58 -2.31
CA ILE A 153 -8.43 21.92 -1.94
C ILE A 153 -8.64 20.95 -0.77
N PHE A 154 -9.41 21.37 0.24
CA PHE A 154 -9.74 20.52 1.39
C PHE A 154 -10.55 19.29 1.00
N THR A 155 -11.60 19.44 0.20
CA THR A 155 -12.41 18.30 -0.25
C THR A 155 -11.63 17.34 -1.14
N GLU A 156 -10.73 17.84 -1.99
CA GLU A 156 -9.82 17.01 -2.79
C GLU A 156 -8.89 16.18 -1.89
N ALA A 157 -8.29 16.81 -0.86
CA ALA A 157 -7.46 16.11 0.12
C ALA A 157 -8.26 15.07 0.91
N LEU A 158 -9.45 15.43 1.40
CA LEU A 158 -10.34 14.54 2.16
C LEU A 158 -10.77 13.31 1.35
N ASN A 159 -11.10 13.49 0.07
CA ASN A 159 -11.44 12.39 -0.83
C ASN A 159 -10.24 11.48 -1.11
N SER A 160 -9.05 12.06 -1.27
CA SER A 160 -7.81 11.31 -1.46
C SER A 160 -7.46 10.48 -0.21
N THR A 161 -7.62 11.07 0.99
CA THR A 161 -7.48 10.36 2.26
C THR A 161 -8.45 9.20 2.37
N LYS A 162 -9.71 9.37 1.97
CA LYS A 162 -10.69 8.28 1.97
C LYS A 162 -10.24 7.10 1.08
N ALA A 163 -9.73 7.40 -0.12
CA ALA A 163 -9.23 6.36 -1.02
C ALA A 163 -8.07 5.55 -0.40
N VAL A 164 -7.17 6.21 0.34
CA VAL A 164 -6.09 5.53 1.08
C VAL A 164 -6.63 4.71 2.25
N LEU A 165 -7.62 5.22 2.99
CA LEU A 165 -8.28 4.48 4.07
C LEU A 165 -8.94 3.19 3.56
N ASP A 166 -9.63 3.27 2.43
CA ASP A 166 -10.33 2.14 1.79
C ASP A 166 -9.38 1.12 1.11
N ASN A 167 -8.13 1.50 0.80
CA ASN A 167 -7.15 0.63 0.17
C ASN A 167 -6.44 -0.30 1.18
N LYS A 168 -6.77 -1.60 1.19
CA LYS A 168 -6.15 -2.59 2.10
C LYS A 168 -4.65 -2.79 1.89
N GLU A 169 -4.15 -2.50 0.70
CA GLU A 169 -2.73 -2.62 0.34
C GLU A 169 -1.97 -1.30 0.50
N ALA A 170 -2.62 -0.28 1.10
CA ALA A 170 -1.97 1.01 1.33
C ALA A 170 -0.69 0.83 2.15
N THR A 171 0.39 1.36 1.61
CA THR A 171 1.70 1.37 2.25
C THR A 171 1.76 2.43 3.35
N GLU A 172 2.70 2.26 4.27
CA GLU A 172 2.99 3.25 5.32
C GLU A 172 3.34 4.64 4.73
N GLU A 173 4.01 4.66 3.57
CA GLU A 173 4.34 5.89 2.87
C GLU A 173 3.09 6.61 2.33
N GLU A 174 2.15 5.86 1.76
CA GLU A 174 0.87 6.41 1.27
C GLU A 174 0.01 6.94 2.43
N ILE A 175 -0.02 6.23 3.56
CA ILE A 175 -0.76 6.65 4.76
C ILE A 175 -0.17 7.95 5.31
N ASN A 176 1.15 8.04 5.44
CA ASN A 176 1.82 9.24 5.93
C ASN A 176 1.65 10.43 4.97
N ALA A 177 1.75 10.19 3.65
CA ALA A 177 1.50 11.22 2.65
C ALA A 177 0.06 11.76 2.75
N ALA A 178 -0.93 10.88 2.87
CA ALA A 178 -2.33 11.29 3.03
C ALA A 178 -2.57 12.06 4.33
N ASN A 179 -1.91 11.69 5.43
CA ASN A 179 -1.99 12.40 6.71
C ASN A 179 -1.45 13.84 6.56
N ILE A 180 -0.25 14.00 6.00
CA ILE A 180 0.37 15.31 5.77
C ILE A 180 -0.49 16.17 4.85
N SER A 181 -0.96 15.62 3.73
CA SER A 181 -1.80 16.34 2.77
C SER A 181 -3.10 16.83 3.41
N LEU A 182 -3.79 16.00 4.19
CA LEU A 182 -5.02 16.39 4.87
C LEU A 182 -4.76 17.44 5.96
N GLN A 183 -3.68 17.30 6.74
CA GLN A 183 -3.31 18.32 7.74
C GLN A 183 -3.02 19.68 7.10
N ILE A 184 -2.26 19.73 6.01
CA ILE A 184 -1.99 20.98 5.29
C ILE A 184 -3.29 21.59 4.77
N ALA A 185 -4.18 20.77 4.20
CA ALA A 185 -5.47 21.23 3.73
C ALA A 185 -6.34 21.79 4.85
N ILE A 186 -6.38 21.14 6.02
CA ILE A 186 -7.10 21.62 7.21
C ILE A 186 -6.53 22.96 7.70
N ILE A 187 -5.20 23.09 7.79
CA ILE A 187 -4.53 24.33 8.21
C ILE A 187 -4.88 25.49 7.27
N ASN A 188 -4.95 25.23 5.97
CA ASN A 188 -5.30 26.24 4.97
C ASN A 188 -6.81 26.50 4.86
N LEU A 189 -7.65 25.70 5.54
CA LEU A 189 -9.10 25.85 5.52
C LEU A 189 -9.56 26.91 6.55
N LYS A 190 -9.26 28.18 6.26
CA LYS A 190 -9.66 29.32 7.12
C LYS A 190 -11.14 29.63 6.97
N THR A 191 -11.84 29.73 8.10
CA THR A 191 -13.26 30.10 8.14
C THR A 191 -13.46 31.61 7.99
N CYS A 192 -14.55 31.99 7.34
CA CYS A 192 -15.06 33.36 7.28
C CYS A 192 -16.09 33.67 8.39
N ASP A 193 -16.51 32.67 9.19
CA ASP A 193 -17.31 32.88 10.40
C ASP A 193 -16.36 33.14 11.58
N LEU A 194 -16.05 34.41 11.80
CA LEU A 194 -15.02 34.86 12.75
C LEU A 194 -15.57 35.06 14.16
N ASN A 195 -16.89 35.10 14.32
CA ASN A 195 -17.54 35.23 15.61
C ASN A 195 -18.21 33.92 16.10
N GLY A 196 -18.22 32.87 15.28
CA GLY A 196 -18.73 31.54 15.62
C GLY A 196 -20.25 31.47 15.75
N ASN A 197 -20.99 32.39 15.11
CA ASN A 197 -22.46 32.43 15.18
C ASN A 197 -23.13 31.55 14.10
N SER A 198 -22.35 30.76 13.36
CA SER A 198 -22.79 29.91 12.25
C SER A 198 -23.37 30.70 11.07
N LYS A 199 -22.94 31.96 10.87
CA LYS A 199 -23.32 32.83 9.77
C LYS A 199 -22.17 33.76 9.38
N VAL A 200 -21.77 33.73 8.11
CA VAL A 200 -20.90 34.77 7.55
C VAL A 200 -21.72 36.05 7.28
N ASP A 201 -21.53 37.11 8.06
CA ASP A 201 -22.27 38.38 7.94
C ASP A 201 -21.42 39.62 8.32
N ILE A 202 -22.06 40.78 8.41
CA ILE A 202 -21.38 42.05 8.71
C ILE A 202 -20.68 42.04 10.08
N GLY A 203 -21.09 41.17 11.00
CA GLY A 203 -20.41 40.94 12.27
C GLY A 203 -19.00 40.41 12.10
N ASP A 204 -18.77 39.51 11.13
CA ASP A 204 -17.43 39.00 10.83
C ASP A 204 -16.55 40.07 10.21
N VAL A 205 -17.13 40.92 9.36
CA VAL A 205 -16.46 42.11 8.81
C VAL A 205 -16.03 43.05 9.93
N ALA A 206 -16.85 43.23 10.97
CA ALA A 206 -16.48 44.03 12.14
C ALA A 206 -15.34 43.39 12.94
N MET A 207 -15.35 42.06 13.10
CA MET A 207 -14.30 41.31 13.82
C MET A 207 -12.94 41.45 13.14
N ILE A 208 -12.87 41.27 11.82
CA ILE A 208 -11.61 41.44 11.07
C ILE A 208 -11.15 42.90 11.03
N SER A 209 -12.07 43.86 10.89
CA SER A 209 -11.73 45.30 10.79
C SER A 209 -11.04 45.82 12.05
N LYS A 210 -11.26 45.19 13.20
CA LYS A 210 -10.58 45.49 14.46
C LYS A 210 -9.06 45.32 14.37
N TYR A 211 -8.60 44.39 13.55
CA TYR A 211 -7.19 44.01 13.40
C TYR A 211 -6.60 44.51 12.07
N TYR A 212 -7.27 45.45 11.41
CA TYR A 212 -6.80 46.00 10.13
C TYR A 212 -5.43 46.67 10.27
N GLY A 213 -4.52 46.31 9.36
CA GLY A 213 -3.15 46.82 9.31
C GLY A 213 -2.14 46.02 10.14
N GLU A 214 -2.59 45.02 10.90
CA GLU A 214 -1.70 44.12 11.62
C GLU A 214 -0.98 43.18 10.64
N ALA A 215 0.32 42.94 10.88
CA ALA A 215 1.14 42.05 10.07
C ALA A 215 2.06 41.20 10.94
N GLU A 216 2.32 39.95 10.53
CA GLU A 216 3.15 38.99 11.28
C GLU A 216 4.51 39.58 11.63
N LYS A 217 5.16 40.22 10.65
CA LYS A 217 6.50 40.81 10.80
C LYS A 217 6.62 41.84 11.94
N ASN A 218 5.52 42.48 12.32
CA ASN A 218 5.49 43.53 13.34
C ASN A 218 4.89 43.02 14.67
N ASN A 219 4.26 41.84 14.66
CA ASN A 219 3.44 41.34 15.75
C ASN A 219 3.66 39.83 15.98
N SER A 220 4.89 39.36 15.81
CA SER A 220 5.24 37.93 15.93
C SER A 220 4.73 37.30 17.23
N ASP A 221 4.76 38.06 18.32
CA ASP A 221 4.42 37.58 19.67
C ASP A 221 2.92 37.34 19.86
N ILE A 222 2.07 37.95 19.03
CA ILE A 222 0.61 37.82 19.09
C ILE A 222 0.02 37.26 17.79
N TRP A 223 0.83 37.01 16.76
CA TRP A 223 0.35 36.60 15.44
C TRP A 223 -0.42 35.28 15.47
N GLU A 224 -0.06 34.37 16.36
CA GLU A 224 -0.81 33.12 16.58
C GLU A 224 -2.29 33.35 16.94
N ILE A 225 -2.60 34.49 17.56
CA ILE A 225 -3.97 34.90 17.89
C ILE A 225 -4.62 35.64 16.70
N LEU A 226 -3.83 36.31 15.87
CA LEU A 226 -4.31 37.16 14.79
C LEU A 226 -4.44 36.44 13.45
N LYS A 227 -3.70 35.35 13.22
CA LYS A 227 -3.60 34.66 11.92
C LYS A 227 -4.92 34.11 11.38
N ASP A 228 -5.92 33.92 12.24
CA ASP A 228 -7.27 33.50 11.85
C ASP A 228 -8.04 34.62 11.14
N TYR A 229 -7.64 35.88 11.36
CA TYR A 229 -8.18 37.06 10.68
C TYR A 229 -7.46 37.37 9.35
N ASP A 230 -6.32 36.75 9.08
CA ASP A 230 -5.63 36.81 7.78
C ASP A 230 -6.22 35.75 6.85
N ILE A 231 -7.31 36.09 6.17
CA ILE A 231 -8.14 35.15 5.42
C ILE A 231 -7.44 34.65 4.15
N ASN A 232 -6.61 35.48 3.52
CA ASN A 232 -5.88 35.14 2.29
C ASN A 232 -4.49 34.52 2.55
N ASN A 233 -4.04 34.50 3.81
CA ASN A 233 -2.76 33.97 4.26
C ASN A 233 -1.52 34.69 3.70
N ASP A 234 -1.62 36.00 3.44
CA ASP A 234 -0.52 36.85 2.96
C ASP A 234 0.30 37.50 4.09
N LYS A 235 0.00 37.12 5.34
CA LYS A 235 0.67 37.54 6.58
C LYS A 235 0.40 39.00 6.95
N VAL A 236 -0.65 39.58 6.39
CA VAL A 236 -1.14 40.92 6.68
C VAL A 236 -2.66 40.88 6.73
N ILE A 237 -3.26 41.55 7.72
CA ILE A 237 -4.72 41.73 7.77
C ILE A 237 -5.04 43.05 7.09
N ASP A 238 -5.58 43.00 5.87
CA ASP A 238 -5.83 44.19 5.07
C ASP A 238 -7.18 44.18 4.33
N ALA A 239 -7.33 45.07 3.35
CA ALA A 239 -8.55 45.23 2.58
C ALA A 239 -8.90 43.99 1.75
N LYS A 240 -7.93 43.15 1.37
CA LYS A 240 -8.15 41.91 0.63
C LYS A 240 -8.89 40.89 1.49
N ASP A 241 -8.51 40.73 2.76
CA ASP A 241 -9.18 39.79 3.66
C ASP A 241 -10.61 40.21 3.94
N ILE A 242 -10.82 41.51 4.20
CA ILE A 242 -12.16 42.10 4.33
C ILE A 242 -12.98 41.86 3.07
N SER A 243 -12.38 42.07 1.89
CA SER A 243 -13.07 41.88 0.61
C SER A 243 -13.48 40.43 0.38
N LEU A 244 -12.69 39.45 0.84
CA LEU A 244 -13.05 38.03 0.74
C LEU A 244 -14.30 37.71 1.56
N ILE A 245 -14.39 38.21 2.80
CA ILE A 245 -15.59 38.04 3.63
C ILE A 245 -16.79 38.74 3.01
N ILE A 246 -16.63 39.99 2.55
CA ILE A 246 -17.72 40.73 1.89
C ILE A 246 -18.20 39.98 0.64
N ASN A 247 -17.30 39.49 -0.21
CA ASN A 247 -17.68 38.73 -1.40
C ASN A 247 -18.44 37.45 -1.01
N LYS A 248 -18.03 36.74 0.04
CA LYS A 248 -18.75 35.57 0.55
C LYS A 248 -20.15 35.93 1.05
N ILE A 249 -20.35 37.10 1.67
CA ILE A 249 -21.68 37.59 2.10
C ILE A 249 -22.56 37.89 0.89
N MET A 250 -22.00 38.56 -0.13
CA MET A 250 -22.73 39.03 -1.30
C MET A 250 -23.10 37.93 -2.30
N ASN A 251 -22.31 36.86 -2.35
CA ASN A 251 -22.49 35.74 -3.29
C ASN A 251 -23.23 34.53 -2.67
N LYS A 252 -23.99 34.73 -1.59
CA LYS A 252 -24.86 33.70 -0.98
C LYS A 252 -26.11 33.42 -1.80
#